data_AF-A0A124G0F2-F1
#
_entry.id   AF-A0A124G0F2-F1
#
_cell.length_a   1.000
_cell.length_b   1.000
_cell.length_c   1.000
_cell.angle_alpha   90.00
_cell.angle_beta   90.00
_cell.angle_gamma   90.00
#
_symmetry.space_group_name_H-M   'P 1'
#
loop_
_entity.id
_entity.type
_entity.pdbx_description
1 polymer ?
#
loop_
_entity_poly.entity_id
_entity_poly.type
_entity_poly.pdbx_seq_one_letter_code
_entity_poly.pdbx_strand_id
1 'polypeptide(L)'
;MQITIEELLKCGVHFGHKTERWNPKMKPFIFSSRNGIYIIDLLKTLEQLKKASEFVKEKVANGGQVIFVGTKKQAKDIIEIEAKNCNSFYINERWLGGLLTNFSTVKKTIDKLKESEAKLKNGEYDKLTKKERSMKEREIEKLSKFFSGIKDMTKLPDLMFVVDTKKHKIAINEANLMGIPIIALVDTNSDPESVTIPIPGNDDAIKSIEIVTRVISDAVNKGLMERKDFLENQKREESLQNEREKKESLDEDVDDNGEKIERIKRKKRID
;
A
#
# COMPACT_ATOMS: atom_id res chain seq x y z
N MET A 1 6.91 15.84 -3.70
CA MET A 1 7.88 16.93 -3.37
C MET A 1 9.27 16.61 -3.94
N GLN A 2 10.15 17.59 -4.18
CA GLN A 2 11.57 17.33 -4.43
C GLN A 2 12.32 17.47 -3.09
N ILE A 3 12.72 16.34 -2.49
CA ILE A 3 13.45 16.35 -1.21
C ILE A 3 14.88 16.82 -1.44
N THR A 4 15.38 17.66 -0.54
CA THR A 4 16.79 18.05 -0.52
C THR A 4 17.56 17.33 0.59
N ILE A 5 18.88 17.23 0.43
CA ILE A 5 19.77 16.67 1.47
C ILE A 5 19.65 17.47 2.78
N GLU A 6 19.45 18.78 2.68
CA GLU A 6 19.28 19.66 3.84
C GLU A 6 18.04 19.29 4.66
N GLU A 7 16.93 18.94 4.01
CA GLU A 7 15.72 18.48 4.69
C GLU A 7 15.94 17.15 5.40
N LEU A 8 16.58 16.18 4.74
CA LEU A 8 16.94 14.89 5.34
C LEU A 8 17.88 15.07 6.54
N LEU A 9 18.81 16.01 6.45
CA LEU A 9 19.72 16.37 7.53
C LEU A 9 18.95 16.97 8.72
N LYS A 10 18.07 17.96 8.47
CA LYS A 10 17.22 18.60 9.49
C LYS A 10 16.28 17.62 10.20
N CYS A 11 15.77 16.63 9.48
CA CYS A 11 14.91 15.57 10.03
C CYS A 11 15.69 14.48 10.78
N GLY A 12 17.02 14.50 10.77
CA GLY A 12 17.85 13.53 11.51
C GLY A 12 17.92 12.15 10.86
N VAL A 13 17.70 12.05 9.54
CA VAL A 13 17.71 10.77 8.79
C VAL A 13 19.08 10.11 8.77
N HIS A 14 20.15 10.91 8.87
CA HIS A 14 21.54 10.47 8.81
C HIS A 14 22.03 9.76 10.08
N PHE A 15 21.31 9.83 11.20
CA PHE A 15 21.72 9.16 12.42
C PHE A 15 21.39 7.68 12.38
N GLY A 16 22.40 6.83 12.51
CA GLY A 16 22.20 5.40 12.71
C GLY A 16 22.30 4.98 14.17
N HIS A 17 22.42 3.67 14.37
CA HIS A 17 22.68 3.08 15.69
C HIS A 17 24.15 3.13 16.12
N LYS A 18 24.40 2.72 17.38
CA LYS A 18 25.74 2.51 17.95
C LYS A 18 26.57 1.52 17.13
N THR A 19 27.89 1.73 17.10
CA THR A 19 28.83 0.91 16.33
C THR A 19 28.82 -0.58 16.69
N GLU A 20 28.47 -0.93 17.92
CA GLU A 20 28.37 -2.32 18.39
C GLU A 20 27.17 -3.10 17.80
N ARG A 21 26.13 -2.39 17.33
CA ARG A 21 24.84 -3.00 16.95
C ARG A 21 24.62 -3.07 15.44
N TRP A 22 25.62 -2.72 14.65
CA TRP A 22 25.50 -2.62 13.20
C TRP A 22 25.51 -3.97 12.49
N ASN A 23 24.94 -4.01 11.30
CA ASN A 23 25.04 -5.11 10.37
C ASN A 23 26.16 -4.81 9.35
N PRO A 24 27.17 -5.68 9.18
CA PRO A 24 28.25 -5.48 8.22
C PRO A 24 27.80 -5.22 6.78
N LYS A 25 26.64 -5.77 6.37
CA LYS A 25 26.06 -5.54 5.04
C LYS A 25 25.60 -4.10 4.81
N MET A 26 25.41 -3.31 5.88
CA MET A 26 25.10 -1.88 5.77
C MET A 26 26.33 -1.02 5.45
N LYS A 27 27.54 -1.59 5.41
CA LYS A 27 28.79 -0.86 5.10
C LYS A 27 28.70 0.06 3.87
N PRO A 28 28.08 -0.34 2.73
CA PRO A 28 27.98 0.54 1.56
C PRO A 28 27.10 1.79 1.75
N PHE A 29 26.23 1.79 2.77
CA PHE A 29 25.31 2.89 3.09
C PHE A 29 25.79 3.76 4.25
N ILE A 30 26.89 3.38 4.91
CA ILE A 30 27.46 4.10 6.05
C ILE A 30 28.55 5.04 5.53
N PHE A 31 28.42 6.33 5.86
CA PHE A 31 29.38 7.36 5.51
C PHE A 31 30.59 7.37 6.46
N SER A 32 30.33 7.47 7.76
CA SER A 32 31.38 7.50 8.80
C SER A 32 30.81 7.13 10.17
N SER A 33 31.64 7.15 11.21
CA SER A 33 31.19 7.04 12.60
C SER A 33 31.71 8.20 13.43
N ARG A 34 30.86 8.80 14.27
CA ARG A 34 31.22 9.88 15.19
C ARG A 34 30.66 9.59 16.57
N ASN A 35 31.47 9.73 17.61
CA ASN A 35 31.07 9.49 19.01
C ASN A 35 30.40 8.12 19.23
N GLY A 36 30.88 7.07 18.54
CA GLY A 36 30.32 5.71 18.66
C GLY A 36 28.97 5.49 17.97
N ILE A 37 28.50 6.45 17.16
CA ILE A 37 27.27 6.34 16.35
C ILE A 37 27.65 6.33 14.87
N TYR A 38 27.07 5.42 14.09
CA TYR A 38 27.24 5.43 12.63
C TYR A 38 26.40 6.53 11.99
N ILE A 39 26.99 7.20 11.00
CA ILE A 39 26.36 8.21 10.17
C ILE A 39 26.07 7.59 8.81
N ILE A 40 24.81 7.64 8.41
CA ILE A 40 24.31 7.13 7.14
C ILE A 40 24.58 8.15 6.02
N ASP A 41 24.95 7.65 4.84
CA ASP A 41 25.18 8.49 3.66
C ASP A 41 23.84 8.96 3.06
N LEU A 42 23.55 10.26 3.22
CA LEU A 42 22.33 10.88 2.70
C LEU A 42 22.27 10.94 1.17
N LEU A 43 23.42 10.88 0.45
CA LEU A 43 23.41 10.79 -1.00
C LEU A 43 22.80 9.46 -1.43
N LYS A 44 23.18 8.38 -0.74
CA LYS A 44 22.60 7.05 -0.95
C LYS A 44 21.13 6.98 -0.53
N THR A 45 20.76 7.65 0.57
CA THR A 45 19.35 7.81 0.94
C THR A 45 18.54 8.48 -0.16
N LEU A 46 19.05 9.58 -0.71
CA LEU A 46 18.34 10.33 -1.76
C LEU A 46 18.21 9.52 -3.06
N GLU A 47 19.27 8.81 -3.46
CA GLU A 47 19.28 7.91 -4.62
C GLU A 47 18.22 6.80 -4.46
N GLN A 48 18.21 6.11 -3.31
CA GLN A 48 17.26 5.03 -3.04
C GLN A 48 15.83 5.53 -2.88
N LEU A 49 15.63 6.72 -2.29
CA LEU A 49 14.31 7.35 -2.20
C LEU A 49 13.73 7.65 -3.58
N LYS A 50 14.53 8.19 -4.50
CA LYS A 50 14.08 8.44 -5.88
C LYS A 50 13.68 7.15 -6.58
N LYS A 51 14.54 6.12 -6.49
CA LYS A 51 14.27 4.79 -7.04
C LYS A 51 13.00 4.18 -6.45
N ALA A 52 12.82 4.28 -5.14
CA ALA A 52 11.62 3.81 -4.44
C ALA A 52 10.37 4.56 -4.90
N SER A 53 10.42 5.89 -4.99
CA SER A 53 9.28 6.70 -5.44
C SER A 53 8.88 6.37 -6.88
N GLU A 54 9.83 6.21 -7.79
CA GLU A 54 9.55 5.82 -9.18
C GLU A 54 8.91 4.43 -9.25
N PHE A 55 9.48 3.46 -8.53
CA PHE A 55 8.95 2.09 -8.49
C PHE A 55 7.54 2.01 -7.89
N VAL A 56 7.27 2.74 -6.80
CA VAL A 56 5.93 2.84 -6.20
C VAL A 56 4.94 3.43 -7.19
N LYS A 57 5.32 4.55 -7.81
CA LYS A 57 4.48 5.26 -8.77
C LYS A 57 4.09 4.37 -9.94
N GLU A 58 5.05 3.66 -10.54
CA GLU A 58 4.80 2.72 -11.64
C GLU A 58 3.87 1.58 -11.23
N LYS A 59 4.12 0.94 -10.07
CA LYS A 59 3.29 -0.15 -9.57
C LYS A 59 1.85 0.29 -9.33
N VAL A 60 1.66 1.48 -8.76
CA VAL A 60 0.33 2.02 -8.46
C VAL A 60 -0.39 2.49 -9.72
N ALA A 61 0.32 3.10 -10.69
CA ALA A 61 -0.24 3.45 -11.99
C ALA A 61 -0.85 2.23 -12.70
N ASN A 62 -0.14 1.10 -12.62
CA ASN A 62 -0.61 -0.20 -13.13
C ASN A 62 -1.76 -0.84 -12.32
N GLY A 63 -2.19 -0.23 -11.21
CA GLY A 63 -3.29 -0.71 -10.36
C GLY A 63 -2.87 -1.62 -9.22
N GLY A 64 -1.58 -1.62 -8.91
CA GLY A 64 -1.03 -2.29 -7.74
C GLY A 64 -1.52 -1.64 -6.45
N GLN A 65 -1.75 -2.45 -5.42
CA GLN A 65 -2.08 -1.97 -4.07
C GLN A 65 -0.84 -1.97 -3.18
N VAL A 66 -0.66 -0.90 -2.41
CA VAL A 66 0.46 -0.75 -1.46
C VAL A 66 -0.05 -0.96 -0.05
N ILE A 67 0.72 -1.67 0.77
CA ILE A 67 0.52 -1.77 2.21
C ILE A 67 1.68 -1.11 2.98
N PHE A 68 1.36 -0.28 3.96
CA PHE A 68 2.31 0.37 4.84
C PHE A 68 2.41 -0.38 6.18
N VAL A 69 3.62 -0.68 6.65
CA VAL A 69 3.84 -1.48 7.85
C VAL A 69 4.80 -0.77 8.79
N GLY A 70 4.36 -0.53 10.03
CA GLY A 70 5.21 0.06 11.05
C GLY A 70 4.59 -0.02 12.45
N THR A 71 5.11 -0.93 13.28
CA THR A 71 4.61 -1.19 14.63
C THR A 71 5.41 -0.52 15.76
N LYS A 72 6.48 0.21 15.42
CA LYS A 72 7.24 1.01 16.40
C LYS A 72 6.37 2.16 16.90
N LYS A 73 6.52 2.52 18.18
CA LYS A 73 5.77 3.63 18.79
C LYS A 73 5.91 4.93 18.00
N GLN A 74 7.10 5.18 17.47
CA GLN A 74 7.43 6.35 16.65
C GLN A 74 6.85 6.30 15.24
N ALA A 75 6.47 5.12 14.74
CA ALA A 75 5.97 4.91 13.38
C ALA A 75 4.45 4.73 13.31
N LYS A 76 3.80 4.28 14.38
CA LYS A 76 2.39 3.83 14.35
C LYS A 76 1.44 4.88 13.78
N ASP A 77 1.51 6.09 14.31
CA ASP A 77 0.59 7.17 13.96
C ASP A 77 0.92 7.71 12.56
N ILE A 78 2.20 7.85 12.24
CA ILE A 78 2.67 8.31 10.91
C ILE A 78 2.17 7.36 9.82
N ILE A 79 2.35 6.05 10.01
CA ILE A 79 1.95 5.04 9.03
C ILE A 79 0.44 5.05 8.80
N GLU A 80 -0.35 5.21 9.86
CA GLU A 80 -1.80 5.31 9.74
C GLU A 80 -2.24 6.58 9.01
N ILE A 81 -1.66 7.74 9.38
CA ILE A 81 -2.01 9.03 8.76
C ILE A 81 -1.65 9.01 7.28
N GLU A 82 -0.43 8.63 6.93
CA GLU A 82 0.05 8.67 5.54
C GLU A 82 -0.64 7.63 4.66
N ALA A 83 -0.90 6.43 5.17
CA ALA A 83 -1.63 5.43 4.41
C ALA A 83 -3.08 5.87 4.15
N LYS A 84 -3.74 6.49 5.13
CA LYS A 84 -5.09 7.08 4.94
C LYS A 84 -5.07 8.22 3.92
N ASN A 85 -4.05 9.08 3.95
CA ASN A 85 -3.90 10.18 2.99
C ASN A 85 -3.79 9.71 1.55
N CYS A 86 -3.21 8.53 1.30
CA CYS A 86 -3.09 7.94 -0.04
C CYS A 86 -4.05 6.76 -0.29
N ASN A 87 -5.07 6.60 0.55
CA ASN A 87 -6.08 5.53 0.47
C ASN A 87 -5.46 4.12 0.31
N SER A 88 -4.34 3.88 0.98
CA SER A 88 -3.61 2.62 1.01
C SER A 88 -3.87 1.84 2.30
N PHE A 89 -3.59 0.55 2.27
CA PHE A 89 -3.73 -0.30 3.45
C PHE A 89 -2.56 -0.08 4.41
N TYR A 90 -2.78 -0.36 5.70
CA TYR A 90 -1.73 -0.23 6.70
C TYR A 90 -1.83 -1.23 7.85
N ILE A 91 -0.69 -1.46 8.50
CA ILE A 91 -0.56 -2.22 9.74
C ILE A 91 0.34 -1.42 10.67
N ASN A 92 -0.25 -0.81 11.70
CA ASN A 92 0.45 -0.04 12.72
C ASN A 92 0.50 -0.72 14.10
N GLU A 93 -0.28 -1.79 14.32
CA GLU A 93 -0.32 -2.48 15.61
C GLU A 93 0.63 -3.68 15.69
N ARG A 94 0.16 -4.89 15.38
CA ARG A 94 0.98 -6.11 15.43
C ARG A 94 0.80 -6.86 14.13
N TRP A 95 1.91 -7.24 13.51
CA TRP A 95 1.89 -8.21 12.42
C TRP A 95 1.53 -9.59 12.97
N LEU A 96 0.40 -10.13 12.53
CA LEU A 96 0.00 -11.51 12.81
C LEU A 96 0.70 -12.42 11.80
N GLY A 97 1.24 -13.55 12.24
CA GLY A 97 1.85 -14.50 11.31
C GLY A 97 0.79 -15.09 10.38
N GLY A 98 1.13 -15.25 9.10
CA GLY A 98 0.23 -15.76 8.06
C GLY A 98 -0.65 -14.70 7.42
N LEU A 99 -0.38 -13.40 7.63
CA LEU A 99 -1.15 -12.32 7.02
C LEU A 99 -1.08 -12.36 5.49
N LEU A 100 0.09 -12.66 4.92
CA LEU A 100 0.24 -12.77 3.46
C LEU A 100 0.17 -14.23 3.00
N THR A 101 0.86 -15.14 3.68
CA THR A 101 0.96 -16.55 3.25
C THR A 101 -0.33 -17.35 3.47
N ASN A 102 -1.17 -16.96 4.43
CA ASN A 102 -2.46 -17.59 4.73
C ASN A 102 -3.62 -16.58 4.67
N PHE A 103 -3.60 -15.72 3.67
CA PHE A 103 -4.57 -14.63 3.52
C PHE A 103 -6.03 -15.10 3.48
N SER A 104 -6.32 -16.28 2.94
CA SER A 104 -7.69 -16.82 2.89
C SER A 104 -8.28 -17.05 4.29
N THR A 105 -7.47 -17.49 5.26
CA THR A 105 -7.89 -17.68 6.65
C THR A 105 -8.02 -16.36 7.38
N VAL A 106 -7.11 -15.43 7.12
CA VAL A 106 -7.16 -14.08 7.67
C VAL A 106 -8.41 -13.34 7.19
N LYS A 107 -8.74 -13.45 5.91
CA LYS A 107 -9.97 -12.89 5.33
C LYS A 107 -11.22 -13.41 6.02
N LYS A 108 -11.34 -14.72 6.24
CA LYS A 108 -12.44 -15.32 7.03
C LYS A 108 -12.52 -14.76 8.46
N THR A 109 -11.38 -14.42 9.05
CA THR A 109 -11.33 -13.83 10.40
C THR A 109 -11.82 -12.37 10.38
N ILE A 110 -11.46 -11.60 9.35
CA ILE A 110 -11.95 -10.23 9.12
C ILE A 110 -13.45 -10.24 8.84
N ASP A 111 -13.96 -11.19 8.06
CA ASP A 111 -15.40 -11.32 7.77
C ASP A 111 -16.19 -11.64 9.05
N LYS A 112 -15.70 -12.57 9.88
CA LYS A 112 -16.29 -12.85 11.20
C LYS A 112 -16.25 -11.64 12.14
N LEU A 113 -15.19 -10.83 12.07
CA LEU A 113 -15.10 -9.58 12.82
C LEU A 113 -16.18 -8.59 12.35
N LYS A 114 -16.35 -8.40 11.03
CA LYS A 114 -17.41 -7.55 10.46
C LYS A 114 -18.80 -8.00 10.92
N GLU A 115 -19.06 -9.30 10.93
CA GLU A 115 -20.30 -9.88 11.46
C GLU A 115 -20.47 -9.61 12.96
N SER A 116 -19.42 -9.81 13.76
CA SER A 116 -19.47 -9.61 15.22
C SER A 116 -19.70 -8.14 15.58
N GLU A 117 -19.10 -7.21 14.85
CA GLU A 117 -19.35 -5.77 15.01
C GLU A 117 -20.79 -5.40 14.64
N ALA A 118 -21.36 -6.02 13.59
CA ALA A 118 -22.76 -5.80 13.21
C ALA A 118 -23.72 -6.30 14.31
N LYS A 119 -23.48 -7.50 14.84
CA LYS A 119 -24.25 -8.07 15.97
C LYS A 119 -24.18 -7.20 17.22
N LEU A 120 -23.00 -6.63 17.52
CA LEU A 120 -22.83 -5.70 18.63
C LEU A 120 -23.64 -4.41 18.42
N LYS A 121 -23.64 -3.84 17.21
CA LYS A 121 -24.45 -2.66 16.87
C LYS A 121 -25.95 -2.92 16.92
N ASN A 122 -26.38 -4.12 16.54
CA ASN A 122 -27.79 -4.52 16.55
C ASN A 122 -28.31 -4.89 17.95
N GLY A 123 -27.48 -4.85 18.99
CA GLY A 123 -27.88 -5.24 20.36
C GLY A 123 -28.10 -6.74 20.55
N GLU A 124 -27.66 -7.60 19.61
CA GLU A 124 -27.86 -9.05 19.73
C GLU A 124 -27.16 -9.64 20.96
N TYR A 125 -26.06 -9.02 21.39
CA TYR A 125 -25.31 -9.43 22.58
C TYR A 125 -25.91 -8.95 23.91
N ASP A 126 -27.00 -8.18 23.90
CA ASP A 126 -27.71 -7.78 25.13
C ASP A 126 -28.38 -8.96 25.83
N LYS A 127 -28.63 -10.05 25.09
CA LYS A 127 -29.19 -11.30 25.62
C LYS A 127 -28.16 -12.14 26.40
N LEU A 128 -26.87 -11.82 26.28
CA LEU A 128 -25.80 -12.53 26.98
C LEU A 128 -25.64 -12.05 28.42
N THR A 129 -24.96 -12.85 29.24
CA THR A 129 -24.58 -12.40 30.58
C THR A 129 -23.61 -11.23 30.49
N LYS A 130 -23.59 -10.33 31.50
CA LYS A 130 -22.66 -9.18 31.54
C LYS A 130 -21.19 -9.61 31.34
N LYS A 131 -20.81 -10.78 31.88
CA LYS A 131 -19.46 -11.33 31.75
C LYS A 131 -19.16 -11.73 30.29
N GLU A 132 -20.07 -12.46 29.65
CA GLU A 132 -19.91 -12.89 28.25
C GLU A 132 -19.92 -11.72 27.28
N ARG A 133 -20.84 -10.77 27.48
CA ARG A 133 -20.86 -9.53 26.71
C ARG A 133 -19.53 -8.78 26.81
N SER A 134 -19.02 -8.58 28.03
CA SER A 134 -17.74 -7.90 28.23
C SER A 134 -16.56 -8.64 27.58
N MET A 135 -16.56 -9.99 27.62
CA MET A 135 -15.55 -10.77 26.91
C MET A 135 -15.64 -10.60 25.40
N LYS A 136 -16.85 -10.57 24.84
CA LYS A 136 -17.09 -10.36 23.40
C LYS A 136 -16.71 -8.96 22.95
N GLU A 137 -17.05 -7.94 23.70
CA GLU A 137 -16.67 -6.55 23.41
C GLU A 137 -15.14 -6.38 23.38
N ARG A 138 -14.43 -6.95 24.37
CA ARG A 138 -12.96 -6.93 24.40
C ARG A 138 -12.33 -7.68 23.23
N GLU A 139 -12.93 -8.81 22.83
CA GLU A 139 -12.48 -9.58 21.66
C GLU A 139 -12.64 -8.76 20.38
N ILE A 140 -13.81 -8.15 20.17
CA ILE A 140 -14.11 -7.29 19.02
C ILE A 140 -13.16 -6.09 18.99
N GLU A 141 -13.01 -5.38 20.10
CA GLU A 141 -12.13 -4.20 20.21
C GLU A 141 -10.68 -4.56 19.85
N LYS A 142 -10.17 -5.67 20.40
CA LYS A 142 -8.82 -6.15 20.12
C LYS A 142 -8.61 -6.51 18.65
N LEU A 143 -9.56 -7.24 18.05
CA LEU A 143 -9.47 -7.64 16.64
C LEU A 143 -9.63 -6.43 15.71
N SER A 144 -10.57 -5.52 16.01
CA SER A 144 -10.77 -4.28 15.25
C SER A 144 -9.52 -3.42 15.26
N LYS A 145 -8.82 -3.35 16.40
CA LYS A 145 -7.53 -2.65 16.51
C LYS A 145 -6.44 -3.25 15.61
N PHE A 146 -6.37 -4.58 15.49
CA PHE A 146 -5.34 -5.24 14.66
C PHE A 146 -5.64 -5.21 13.17
N PHE A 147 -6.92 -5.27 12.79
CA PHE A 147 -7.34 -5.38 11.40
C PHE A 147 -7.83 -4.06 10.78
N SER A 148 -7.82 -2.96 11.53
CA SER A 148 -8.34 -1.64 11.11
C SER A 148 -7.86 -1.22 9.72
N GLY A 149 -6.54 -1.30 9.47
CA GLY A 149 -5.95 -0.86 8.21
C GLY A 149 -5.97 -1.87 7.06
N ILE A 150 -6.46 -3.10 7.27
CA ILE A 150 -6.59 -4.14 6.21
C ILE A 150 -8.01 -4.69 6.08
N LYS A 151 -8.97 -4.10 6.78
CA LYS A 151 -10.35 -4.58 6.89
C LYS A 151 -11.07 -4.68 5.53
N ASP A 152 -10.72 -3.79 4.60
CA ASP A 152 -11.32 -3.72 3.27
C ASP A 152 -10.41 -4.29 2.18
N MET A 153 -9.33 -4.96 2.57
CA MET A 153 -8.41 -5.60 1.66
C MET A 153 -9.04 -6.88 1.07
N THR A 154 -9.23 -6.90 -0.24
CA THR A 154 -9.90 -8.01 -0.94
C THR A 154 -8.93 -9.00 -1.58
N LYS A 155 -7.76 -8.49 -2.02
CA LYS A 155 -6.64 -9.22 -2.63
C LYS A 155 -5.34 -8.92 -1.87
N LEU A 156 -4.29 -9.68 -2.15
CA LEU A 156 -2.96 -9.42 -1.61
C LEU A 156 -2.40 -8.09 -2.14
N PRO A 157 -1.57 -7.39 -1.35
CA PRO A 157 -0.87 -6.19 -1.82
C PRO A 157 0.18 -6.55 -2.86
N ASP A 158 0.39 -5.65 -3.81
CA ASP A 158 1.37 -5.78 -4.90
C ASP A 158 2.74 -5.18 -4.50
N LEU A 159 2.77 -4.41 -3.41
CA LEU A 159 3.96 -3.74 -2.87
C LEU A 159 3.83 -3.54 -1.36
N MET A 160 4.92 -3.71 -0.62
CA MET A 160 4.96 -3.45 0.81
C MET A 160 6.02 -2.37 1.14
N PHE A 161 5.61 -1.36 1.92
CA PHE A 161 6.51 -0.39 2.54
C PHE A 161 6.65 -0.70 4.04
N VAL A 162 7.88 -0.84 4.54
CA VAL A 162 8.16 -1.23 5.93
C VAL A 162 9.07 -0.22 6.62
N VAL A 163 8.70 0.18 7.84
CA VAL A 163 9.58 0.91 8.76
C VAL A 163 10.19 -0.07 9.76
N ASP A 164 11.53 -0.13 9.82
CA ASP A 164 12.31 -1.11 10.59
C ASP A 164 12.14 -2.56 10.13
N THR A 165 13.14 -3.07 9.41
CA THR A 165 13.15 -4.48 8.96
C THR A 165 13.44 -5.47 10.09
N LYS A 166 14.21 -5.08 11.10
CA LYS A 166 14.64 -5.94 12.20
C LYS A 166 13.48 -6.31 13.11
N LYS A 167 12.54 -5.40 13.32
CA LYS A 167 11.31 -5.66 14.09
C LYS A 167 10.26 -6.44 13.27
N HIS A 168 10.25 -6.28 11.94
CA HIS A 168 9.23 -6.86 11.06
C HIS A 168 9.74 -8.05 10.23
N LYS A 169 10.66 -8.85 10.77
CA LYS A 169 11.22 -10.03 10.07
C LYS A 169 10.16 -11.00 9.55
N ILE A 170 9.09 -11.23 10.32
CA ILE A 170 8.01 -12.13 9.92
C ILE A 170 7.31 -11.59 8.66
N ALA A 171 6.97 -10.29 8.65
CA ALA A 171 6.33 -9.64 7.51
C ALA A 171 7.22 -9.71 6.26
N ILE A 172 8.51 -9.44 6.43
CA ILE A 172 9.50 -9.47 5.34
C ILE A 172 9.64 -10.88 4.77
N ASN A 173 9.77 -11.89 5.64
CA ASN A 173 9.86 -13.27 5.20
C ASN A 173 8.61 -13.73 4.46
N GLU A 174 7.41 -13.39 4.97
CA GLU A 174 6.16 -13.70 4.29
C GLU A 174 6.05 -13.00 2.92
N ALA A 175 6.40 -11.72 2.82
CA ALA A 175 6.37 -10.98 1.56
C ALA A 175 7.36 -11.55 0.55
N ASN A 176 8.59 -11.87 0.98
CA ASN A 176 9.59 -12.51 0.13
C ASN A 176 9.13 -13.89 -0.37
N LEU A 177 8.50 -14.70 0.48
CA LEU A 177 7.91 -16.00 0.09
C LEU A 177 6.79 -15.84 -0.94
N MET A 178 5.99 -14.78 -0.84
CA MET A 178 4.90 -14.48 -1.76
C MET A 178 5.35 -13.72 -3.02
N GLY A 179 6.64 -13.40 -3.14
CA GLY A 179 7.17 -12.61 -4.26
C GLY A 179 6.72 -11.15 -4.28
N ILE A 180 6.26 -10.62 -3.13
CA ILE A 180 5.82 -9.23 -2.99
C ILE A 180 7.07 -8.35 -2.78
N PRO A 181 7.35 -7.39 -3.67
CA PRO A 181 8.50 -6.51 -3.50
C PRO A 181 8.39 -5.65 -2.24
N ILE A 182 9.53 -5.39 -1.62
CA ILE A 182 9.61 -4.70 -0.33
C ILE A 182 10.49 -3.46 -0.46
N ILE A 183 9.92 -2.32 -0.07
CA ILE A 183 10.65 -1.07 0.14
C ILE A 183 10.72 -0.87 1.64
N ALA A 184 11.90 -0.56 2.19
CA ALA A 184 12.01 -0.39 3.63
C ALA A 184 12.96 0.73 4.03
N LEU A 185 12.60 1.44 5.11
CA LEU A 185 13.51 2.29 5.85
C LEU A 185 14.42 1.40 6.71
N VAL A 186 15.71 1.37 6.35
CA VAL A 186 16.72 0.51 6.98
C VAL A 186 17.75 1.34 7.75
N ASP A 187 17.87 1.07 9.04
CA ASP A 187 18.93 1.62 9.89
C ASP A 187 20.18 0.71 9.83
N THR A 188 21.29 1.15 10.40
CA THR A 188 22.60 0.49 10.38
C THR A 188 22.61 -0.91 10.99
N ASN A 189 21.60 -1.27 11.78
CA ASN A 189 21.45 -2.58 12.42
C ASN A 189 20.65 -3.61 11.60
N SER A 190 20.12 -3.21 10.45
CA SER A 190 19.22 -3.97 9.58
C SER A 190 19.96 -4.66 8.44
N ASP A 191 19.40 -5.71 7.84
CA ASP A 191 19.96 -6.35 6.64
C ASP A 191 19.36 -5.72 5.38
N PRO A 192 20.12 -4.94 4.59
CA PRO A 192 19.61 -4.28 3.40
C PRO A 192 19.29 -5.25 2.26
N GLU A 193 19.83 -6.47 2.28
CA GLU A 193 19.59 -7.48 1.24
C GLU A 193 18.26 -8.23 1.45
N SER A 194 17.63 -8.07 2.61
CA SER A 194 16.34 -8.71 2.92
C SER A 194 15.15 -8.03 2.24
N VAL A 195 15.38 -6.89 1.57
CA VAL A 195 14.35 -6.06 0.93
C VAL A 195 14.75 -5.70 -0.51
N THR A 196 13.77 -5.37 -1.34
CA THR A 196 13.98 -5.06 -2.77
C THR A 196 14.63 -3.68 -2.96
N ILE A 197 14.17 -2.67 -2.22
CA ILE A 197 14.72 -1.31 -2.26
C ILE A 197 14.98 -0.85 -0.82
N PRO A 198 16.24 -0.95 -0.33
CA PRO A 198 16.60 -0.44 0.98
C PRO A 198 16.78 1.08 0.92
N ILE A 199 15.98 1.83 1.68
CA ILE A 199 16.15 3.26 1.91
C ILE A 199 16.96 3.42 3.20
N PRO A 200 18.27 3.75 3.13
CA PRO A 200 19.07 3.87 4.33
C PRO A 200 18.66 5.13 5.10
N GLY A 201 18.34 4.98 6.39
CA GLY A 201 17.95 6.10 7.23
C GLY A 201 17.54 5.70 8.64
N ASN A 202 17.39 6.70 9.51
CA ASN A 202 17.02 6.53 10.91
C ASN A 202 15.58 6.04 11.06
N ASP A 203 15.38 4.88 11.67
CA ASP A 203 14.06 4.27 11.91
C ASP A 203 13.54 4.46 13.35
N ASP A 204 14.24 5.25 14.17
CA ASP A 204 13.90 5.58 15.56
C ASP A 204 13.43 7.04 15.73
N ALA A 205 13.78 7.94 14.81
CA ALA A 205 13.36 9.34 14.85
C ALA A 205 12.03 9.57 14.13
N ILE A 206 11.06 10.17 14.84
CA ILE A 206 9.71 10.49 14.31
C ILE A 206 9.80 11.29 13.02
N LYS A 207 10.58 12.39 12.99
CA LYS A 207 10.73 13.25 11.81
C LYS A 207 11.38 12.53 10.61
N SER A 208 12.27 11.57 10.87
CA SER A 208 12.91 10.75 9.84
C SER A 208 11.91 9.79 9.20
N ILE A 209 11.14 9.09 10.03
CA ILE A 209 10.08 8.19 9.56
C ILE A 209 9.02 8.98 8.80
N GLU A 210 8.65 10.16 9.28
CA GLU A 210 7.65 11.04 8.67
C GLU A 210 8.07 11.47 7.26
N ILE A 211 9.28 12.04 7.11
CA ILE A 211 9.73 12.54 5.80
C ILE A 211 9.83 11.42 4.77
N VAL A 212 10.33 10.25 5.17
CA VAL A 212 10.44 9.08 4.27
C VAL A 212 9.07 8.53 3.91
N THR A 213 8.19 8.32 4.90
CA THR A 213 6.85 7.76 4.68
C THR A 213 6.00 8.70 3.81
N ARG A 214 6.06 10.00 4.06
CA ARG A 214 5.35 11.02 3.26
C ARG A 214 5.78 11.01 1.79
N VAL A 215 7.05 10.75 1.50
CA VAL A 215 7.57 10.70 0.13
C VAL A 215 7.05 9.47 -0.61
N ILE A 216 6.93 8.35 0.08
CA ILE A 216 6.32 7.14 -0.48
C ILE A 216 4.81 7.36 -0.68
N SER A 217 4.12 7.96 0.29
CA SER A 217 2.69 8.36 0.20
C SER A 217 2.43 9.30 -0.99
N ASP A 218 3.26 10.33 -1.18
CA ASP A 218 3.25 11.22 -2.35
C ASP A 218 3.39 10.44 -3.66
N ALA A 219 4.28 9.44 -3.71
CA ALA A 219 4.51 8.61 -4.89
C ALA A 219 3.29 7.73 -5.21
N VAL A 220 2.62 7.18 -4.18
CA VAL A 220 1.35 6.47 -4.34
C VAL A 220 0.30 7.40 -4.94
N ASN A 221 0.12 8.59 -4.37
CA ASN A 221 -0.87 9.55 -4.86
C ASN A 221 -0.63 9.97 -6.31
N LYS A 222 0.63 10.17 -6.71
CA LYS A 222 0.99 10.44 -8.11
C LYS A 222 0.63 9.27 -9.02
N GLY A 223 0.93 8.03 -8.61
CA GLY A 223 0.56 6.84 -9.38
C GLY A 223 -0.95 6.68 -9.51
N LEU A 224 -1.72 6.97 -8.45
CA LEU A 224 -3.18 6.95 -8.49
C LEU A 224 -3.76 7.99 -9.45
N MET A 225 -3.18 9.20 -9.46
CA MET A 225 -3.58 10.26 -10.37
C MET A 225 -3.33 9.87 -11.83
N GLU A 226 -2.13 9.36 -12.15
CA GLU A 226 -1.82 8.89 -13.51
C GLU A 226 -2.71 7.74 -13.96
N ARG A 227 -3.02 6.80 -13.06
CA ARG A 227 -3.98 5.73 -13.34
C ARG A 227 -5.36 6.29 -13.67
N LYS A 228 -5.83 7.27 -12.89
CA LYS A 228 -7.14 7.89 -13.10
C LYS A 228 -7.20 8.58 -14.46
N ASP A 229 -6.19 9.38 -14.79
CA ASP A 229 -6.09 10.08 -16.07
C ASP A 229 -6.06 9.10 -17.25
N PHE A 230 -5.30 8.00 -17.12
CA PHE A 230 -5.26 6.93 -18.12
C PHE A 230 -6.63 6.28 -18.35
N LEU A 231 -7.36 5.94 -17.28
CA LEU A 231 -8.68 5.34 -17.36
C LEU A 231 -9.75 6.31 -17.92
N GLU A 232 -9.65 7.60 -17.61
CA GLU A 232 -10.54 8.62 -18.17
C GLU A 232 -10.30 8.82 -19.67
N ASN A 233 -9.04 8.82 -20.11
CA ASN A 233 -8.70 8.90 -21.53
C ASN A 233 -9.18 7.67 -22.30
N GLN A 234 -8.99 6.44 -21.78
CA GLN A 234 -9.52 5.23 -22.42
C GLN A 234 -11.04 5.27 -22.57
N LYS A 235 -11.78 5.66 -21.52
CA LYS A 235 -13.24 5.80 -21.59
C LYS A 235 -13.67 6.83 -22.62
N ARG A 236 -12.93 7.94 -22.73
CA ARG A 236 -13.20 8.98 -23.72
C ARG A 236 -12.98 8.46 -25.14
N GLU A 237 -11.88 7.76 -25.39
CA GLU A 237 -11.59 7.14 -26.69
C GLU A 237 -12.65 6.09 -27.07
N GLU A 238 -13.05 5.21 -26.14
CA GLU A 238 -14.12 4.24 -26.35
C GLU A 238 -15.46 4.92 -26.65
N SER A 239 -15.79 6.02 -25.96
CA SER A 239 -17.03 6.76 -26.23
C SER A 239 -17.05 7.39 -27.62
N LEU A 240 -15.93 7.98 -28.06
CA LEU A 240 -15.78 8.56 -29.40
C LEU A 240 -15.83 7.49 -30.49
N GLN A 241 -15.25 6.32 -30.25
CA GLN A 241 -15.31 5.20 -31.19
C GLN A 241 -16.73 4.64 -31.32
N ASN A 242 -17.44 4.45 -30.20
CA ASN A 242 -18.84 4.03 -30.22
C ASN A 242 -19.76 5.05 -30.92
N GLU A 243 -19.48 6.35 -30.80
CA GLU A 243 -20.22 7.39 -31.53
C GLU A 243 -19.93 7.38 -33.04
N ARG A 244 -18.69 7.10 -33.45
CA ARG A 244 -18.33 6.93 -34.87
C ARG A 244 -18.98 5.71 -35.48
N GLU A 245 -18.90 4.55 -34.81
CA GLU A 245 -19.52 3.31 -35.26
C GLU A 245 -21.07 3.46 -35.38
N LYS A 246 -21.71 4.20 -34.46
CA LYS A 246 -23.14 4.52 -34.58
C LYS A 246 -23.45 5.41 -35.78
N LYS A 247 -22.62 6.41 -36.07
CA LYS A 247 -22.82 7.28 -37.25
C LYS A 247 -22.62 6.51 -38.55
N GLU A 248 -21.56 5.71 -38.65
CA GLU A 248 -21.33 4.84 -39.82
C GLU A 248 -22.49 3.85 -40.02
N SER A 249 -23.03 3.25 -38.94
CA SER A 249 -24.22 2.38 -39.06
C SER A 249 -25.51 3.12 -39.47
N LEU A 250 -25.63 4.41 -39.11
CA LEU A 250 -26.77 5.24 -39.51
C LEU A 250 -26.68 5.66 -40.97
N ASP A 251 -25.45 5.90 -41.47
CA ASP A 251 -25.20 6.26 -42.86
C ASP A 251 -25.30 5.05 -43.81
N GLU A 252 -24.98 3.83 -43.35
CA GLU A 252 -25.20 2.58 -44.12
C GLU A 252 -26.68 2.19 -44.28
N ASP A 253 -27.58 2.68 -43.41
CA ASP A 253 -29.02 2.40 -43.45
C ASP A 253 -29.81 3.40 -44.33
N VAL A 254 -29.13 4.28 -45.08
CA VAL A 254 -29.71 5.29 -46.00
C VAL A 254 -29.19 5.05 -47.42
N ASP A 255 -30.08 4.90 -48.41
CA ASP A 255 -29.68 4.74 -49.83
C ASP A 255 -29.27 6.09 -50.48
N ASP A 256 -28.67 6.05 -51.67
CA ASP A 256 -28.15 7.21 -52.44
C ASP A 256 -29.20 8.32 -52.76
N ASN A 257 -30.50 8.06 -52.54
CA ASN A 257 -31.61 9.01 -52.68
C ASN A 257 -32.19 9.49 -51.32
N GLY A 258 -31.65 9.05 -50.18
CA GLY A 258 -32.04 9.53 -48.85
C GLY A 258 -33.21 8.78 -48.18
N GLU A 259 -33.64 7.64 -48.71
CA GLU A 259 -34.68 6.82 -48.08
C GLU A 259 -34.08 5.76 -47.12
N LYS A 260 -34.71 5.56 -45.95
CA LYS A 260 -34.32 4.55 -44.95
C LYS A 260 -34.53 3.14 -45.52
N ILE A 261 -33.50 2.30 -45.47
CA ILE A 261 -33.59 0.90 -45.90
C ILE A 261 -34.41 0.09 -44.87
N GLU A 262 -35.69 -0.16 -45.13
CA GLU A 262 -36.50 -1.08 -44.31
C GLU A 262 -36.02 -2.54 -44.51
N ARG A 263 -35.21 -3.06 -43.57
CA ARG A 263 -34.86 -4.48 -43.52
C ARG A 263 -36.08 -5.33 -43.14
N ILE A 264 -36.84 -5.77 -44.14
CA ILE A 264 -37.92 -6.77 -43.99
C ILE A 264 -37.29 -8.11 -43.53
N LYS A 265 -37.44 -8.44 -42.24
CA LYS A 265 -37.14 -9.78 -41.71
C LYS A 265 -38.13 -10.80 -42.28
N ARG A 266 -37.76 -11.46 -43.39
CA ARG A 266 -38.43 -12.70 -43.81
C ARG A 266 -38.16 -13.81 -42.79
N LYS A 267 -39.09 -14.00 -41.84
CA LYS A 267 -39.24 -15.26 -41.10
C LYS A 267 -39.48 -16.37 -42.13
N LYS A 268 -38.47 -17.18 -42.42
CA LYS A 268 -38.67 -18.49 -43.07
C LYS A 268 -39.48 -19.35 -42.10
N ARG A 269 -40.79 -19.49 -42.35
CA ARG A 269 -41.53 -20.71 -42.03
C ARG A 269 -40.85 -21.83 -42.82
N ILE A 270 -40.39 -22.85 -42.12
CA ILE A 270 -40.14 -24.17 -42.68
C ILE A 270 -41.18 -25.06 -42.02
N ASP A 271 -41.92 -25.75 -42.89
CA ASP A 271 -43.01 -26.68 -42.60
C ASP A 271 -42.60 -27.86 -41.70
#